data_AF-H1LX25-F1
#
_entry.id   AF-H1LX25-F1
#
_cell.length_a   1.000
_cell.length_b   1.000
_cell.length_c   1.000
_cell.angle_alpha   90.00
_cell.angle_beta   90.00
_cell.angle_gamma   90.00
#
_symmetry.space_group_name_H-M   'P 1'
#
loop_
_entity.id
_entity.type
_entity.pdbx_description
1 polymer ?
#
loop_
_entity_poly.entity_id
_entity_poly.type
_entity_poly.pdbx_seq_one_letter_code
_entity_poly.pdbx_strand_id
1 'polypeptide(L)'
;MKTQNGGKPNKNVWFDEKNRYRVDVEEFYSISEEKEDSLFGKFGNEFWHDEWEYPRNVGVIIADTISGGHEMIYLDYRDCGKDGEPKVSICIQEDDFEIIILASNFEEFILGLRASGEIE
;
A
#
# COMPACT_ATOMS: atom_id res chain seq x y z
N MET A 1 13.97 21.67 7.82
CA MET A 1 13.44 20.87 6.71
C MET A 1 12.38 19.96 7.31
N LYS A 2 11.11 20.04 6.89
CA LYS A 2 10.10 19.08 7.36
C LYS A 2 10.23 17.84 6.47
N THR A 3 10.67 16.73 7.04
CA THR A 3 10.60 15.42 6.40
C THR A 3 9.16 14.92 6.48
N GLN A 4 8.53 14.70 5.33
CA GLN A 4 7.24 14.00 5.23
C GLN A 4 7.55 12.63 4.65
N ASN A 5 7.49 11.60 5.50
CA ASN A 5 7.81 10.21 5.15
C ASN A 5 6.57 9.30 5.17
N GLY A 6 5.38 9.89 5.12
CA GLY A 6 4.07 9.24 5.15
C GLY A 6 2.95 10.29 5.19
N GLY A 7 1.72 9.82 5.37
CA GLY A 7 0.49 10.62 5.40
C GLY A 7 -0.35 10.49 4.14
N LYS A 8 -1.44 11.27 4.10
CA LYS A 8 -2.42 11.26 3.02
C LYS A 8 -1.91 11.96 1.75
N PRO A 9 -1.89 11.28 0.59
CA PRO A 9 -1.46 11.89 -0.66
C PRO A 9 -2.57 12.77 -1.27
N ASN A 10 -2.19 13.81 -2.03
CA ASN A 10 -3.15 14.65 -2.77
C ASN A 10 -3.76 13.91 -3.98
N LYS A 11 -2.95 13.06 -4.62
CA LYS A 11 -3.38 12.13 -5.67
C LYS A 11 -3.41 10.75 -5.03
N ASN A 12 -4.58 10.16 -4.93
CA ASN A 12 -4.81 9.03 -4.04
C ASN A 12 -5.63 7.92 -4.69
N VAL A 13 -5.95 8.03 -5.97
CA VAL A 13 -6.73 7.01 -6.69
C VAL A 13 -5.86 6.36 -7.76
N TRP A 14 -5.74 5.04 -7.70
CA TRP A 14 -5.14 4.20 -8.74
C TRP A 14 -6.22 3.48 -9.54
N PHE A 15 -5.98 3.26 -10.83
CA PHE A 15 -6.83 2.45 -11.71
C PHE A 15 -5.98 1.47 -12.52
N ASP A 16 -6.56 0.31 -12.83
CA ASP A 16 -5.97 -0.56 -13.86
C ASP A 16 -5.96 0.17 -15.22
N GLU A 17 -5.13 -0.28 -16.16
CA GLU A 17 -5.00 0.33 -17.49
C GLU A 17 -6.35 0.43 -18.24
N LYS A 18 -7.33 -0.40 -17.87
CA LYS A 18 -8.67 -0.45 -18.47
C LYS A 18 -9.73 0.31 -17.67
N ASN A 19 -9.35 1.00 -16.59
CA ASN A 19 -10.23 1.67 -15.61
C ASN A 19 -11.39 0.79 -15.08
N ARG A 20 -11.15 -0.50 -14.86
CA ARG A 20 -12.11 -1.49 -14.33
C ARG A 20 -11.95 -1.76 -12.84
N TYR A 21 -10.74 -1.61 -12.32
CA TYR A 21 -10.44 -1.75 -10.90
C TYR A 21 -9.90 -0.44 -10.37
N ARG A 22 -10.40 -0.03 -9.20
CA ARG A 22 -10.11 1.25 -8.55
C ARG A 22 -9.59 0.95 -7.15
N VAL A 23 -8.48 1.60 -6.79
CA VAL A 23 -7.93 1.56 -5.44
C VAL A 23 -7.82 2.99 -4.94
N ASP A 24 -8.47 3.27 -3.82
CA ASP A 24 -8.38 4.56 -3.13
C ASP A 24 -7.42 4.42 -1.95
N VAL A 25 -6.19 4.89 -2.14
CA VAL A 25 -5.17 5.01 -1.09
C VAL A 25 -5.66 6.04 -0.08
N GLU A 26 -5.72 5.68 1.20
CA GLU A 26 -6.10 6.62 2.26
C GLU A 26 -4.86 7.28 2.85
N GLU A 27 -3.88 6.47 3.27
CA GLU A 27 -2.64 6.95 3.87
C GLU A 27 -1.42 6.08 3.48
N PHE A 28 -0.28 6.73 3.23
CA PHE A 28 1.02 6.05 3.28
C PHE A 28 1.55 6.03 4.71
N TYR A 29 1.94 4.85 5.20
CA TYR A 29 2.51 4.71 6.52
C TYR A 29 3.85 5.42 6.63
N SER A 30 3.98 6.21 7.70
CA SER A 30 5.25 6.84 8.03
C SER A 30 6.27 5.84 8.56
N ILE A 31 7.56 6.17 8.42
CA ILE A 31 8.64 5.43 9.08
C ILE A 31 8.82 6.06 10.47
N SER A 32 8.14 5.51 11.48
CA SER A 32 8.15 6.00 12.85
C SER A 32 7.74 4.88 13.81
N GLU A 33 8.09 5.03 15.09
CA GLU A 33 7.53 4.26 16.21
C GLU A 33 6.52 5.10 17.03
N GLU A 34 6.47 6.42 16.82
CA GLU A 34 5.68 7.35 17.63
C GLU A 34 4.22 7.45 17.20
N LYS A 35 3.94 7.19 15.91
CA LYS A 35 2.59 7.25 15.35
C LYS A 35 1.96 5.86 15.35
N GLU A 36 0.69 5.75 15.74
CA GLU A 36 -0.02 4.47 15.75
C GLU A 36 -0.08 3.84 14.35
N ASP A 37 -0.46 4.63 13.34
CA ASP A 37 -0.53 4.25 11.92
C ASP A 37 0.82 4.54 11.25
N SER A 38 1.81 3.69 11.51
CA SER A 38 3.15 3.79 10.94
C SER A 38 3.78 2.41 10.81
N LEU A 39 4.85 2.27 10.03
CA LEU A 39 5.45 0.97 9.75
C LEU A 39 5.81 0.19 11.03
N PHE A 40 6.26 0.89 12.07
CA PHE A 40 6.64 0.33 13.37
C PHE A 40 5.69 0.76 14.51
N GLY A 41 4.54 1.34 14.17
CA GLY A 41 3.53 1.77 15.12
C GLY A 41 2.66 0.62 15.62
N LYS A 42 1.70 0.96 16.47
CA LYS A 42 0.70 0.02 17.03
C LYS A 42 -0.09 -0.71 15.96
N PHE A 43 -0.46 -0.03 14.88
CA PHE A 43 -1.16 -0.58 13.72
C PHE A 43 -0.19 -0.69 12.51
N GLY A 44 1.06 -1.08 12.80
CA GLY A 44 2.12 -1.27 11.81
C GLY A 44 2.18 -2.69 11.22
N ASN A 45 3.30 -3.03 10.57
CA ASN A 45 3.43 -4.29 9.82
C ASN A 45 3.22 -5.53 10.70
N GLU A 46 3.78 -5.55 11.92
CA GLU A 46 3.60 -6.70 12.81
C GLU A 46 2.14 -6.92 13.20
N PHE A 47 1.36 -5.85 13.44
CA PHE A 47 -0.07 -5.97 13.72
C PHE A 47 -0.83 -6.59 12.53
N TRP A 48 -0.60 -6.09 11.32
CA TRP A 48 -1.30 -6.61 10.15
C TRP A 48 -0.92 -8.06 9.83
N HIS A 49 0.35 -8.43 10.01
CA HIS A 49 0.80 -9.81 9.80
C HIS A 49 0.30 -10.78 10.87
N ASP A 50 0.40 -10.41 12.16
CA ASP A 50 0.16 -11.34 13.26
C ASP A 50 -1.31 -11.39 13.69
N GLU A 51 -2.00 -10.25 13.69
CA GLU A 51 -3.39 -10.15 14.16
C GLU A 51 -4.41 -10.28 13.02
N TRP A 52 -4.04 -9.86 11.80
CA TRP A 52 -4.91 -9.89 10.62
C TRP A 52 -4.45 -10.89 9.55
N GLU A 53 -3.39 -11.66 9.84
CA GLU A 53 -2.89 -12.77 9.02
C GLU A 53 -2.45 -12.38 7.61
N TYR A 54 -2.20 -11.10 7.36
CA TYR A 54 -1.71 -10.61 6.08
C TYR A 54 -0.35 -11.26 5.74
N PRO A 55 -0.13 -11.72 4.49
CA PRO A 55 0.97 -12.61 4.15
C PRO A 55 2.35 -11.92 4.21
N ARG A 56 3.14 -12.31 5.21
CA ARG A 56 4.49 -11.78 5.46
C ARG A 56 5.50 -12.08 4.34
N ASN A 57 5.27 -13.13 3.55
CA ASN A 57 6.15 -13.48 2.43
C ASN A 57 6.00 -12.54 1.22
N VAL A 58 5.00 -11.65 1.20
CA VAL A 58 4.84 -10.64 0.14
C VAL A 58 5.88 -9.54 0.28
N GLY A 59 6.00 -8.97 1.47
CA GLY A 59 6.92 -7.87 1.73
C GLY A 59 6.40 -6.93 2.80
N VAL A 60 6.51 -5.62 2.55
CA VAL A 60 6.19 -4.58 3.54
C VAL A 60 4.88 -3.90 3.16
N ILE A 61 3.94 -3.86 4.09
CA ILE A 61 2.71 -3.06 3.98
C ILE A 61 3.07 -1.59 4.17
N ILE A 62 2.79 -0.76 3.17
CA ILE A 62 3.20 0.65 3.12
C ILE A 62 2.03 1.64 3.10
N ALA A 63 0.82 1.18 2.84
CA ALA A 63 -0.37 2.02 2.82
C ALA A 63 -1.64 1.22 3.09
N ASP A 64 -2.63 1.88 3.64
CA ASP A 64 -4.00 1.41 3.72
C ASP A 64 -4.85 2.00 2.58
N THR A 65 -6.03 1.41 2.40
CA THR A 65 -7.07 1.96 1.51
C THR A 65 -8.23 2.47 2.35
N ILE A 66 -9.17 3.16 1.69
CA ILE A 66 -10.44 3.57 2.32
C ILE A 66 -11.27 2.39 2.84
N SER A 67 -10.88 1.14 2.53
CA SER A 67 -11.52 -0.06 3.06
C SER A 67 -11.38 -0.19 4.57
N GLY A 68 -10.40 0.45 5.20
CA GLY A 68 -10.18 0.35 6.64
C GLY A 68 -9.55 -0.98 7.06
N GLY A 69 -8.69 -1.55 6.22
CA GLY A 69 -7.89 -2.75 6.53
C GLY A 69 -8.30 -4.03 5.80
N HIS A 70 -9.36 -4.01 4.98
CA HIS A 70 -9.75 -5.15 4.14
C HIS A 70 -8.86 -5.29 2.90
N GLU A 71 -8.21 -4.20 2.51
CA GLU A 71 -7.21 -4.17 1.46
C GLU A 71 -5.97 -3.42 1.95
N MET A 72 -4.79 -4.01 1.75
CA MET A 72 -3.51 -3.41 2.14
C MET A 72 -2.56 -3.35 0.95
N ILE A 73 -1.83 -2.25 0.82
CA ILE A 73 -0.84 -2.05 -0.25
C ILE A 73 0.55 -2.42 0.24
N TYR A 74 1.21 -3.26 -0.54
CA TYR A 74 2.54 -3.79 -0.30
C TYR A 74 3.58 -3.19 -1.25
N LEU A 75 4.81 -3.06 -0.74
CA LEU A 75 6.01 -3.32 -1.53
C LEU A 75 6.20 -4.83 -1.61
N ASP A 76 5.99 -5.39 -2.79
CA ASP A 76 6.03 -6.82 -3.09
C ASP A 76 7.44 -7.24 -3.55
N TYR A 77 8.10 -8.02 -2.70
CA TYR A 77 9.46 -8.52 -2.88
C TYR A 77 9.51 -10.00 -3.29
N ARG A 78 8.37 -10.67 -3.56
CA ARG A 78 8.33 -12.13 -3.82
C ARG A 78 9.26 -12.57 -4.94
N ASP A 79 9.34 -11.77 -6.01
CA ASP A 79 10.13 -12.10 -7.20
C ASP A 79 11.58 -11.62 -7.12
N CYS A 80 11.83 -10.47 -6.47
CA CYS A 80 13.11 -9.77 -6.52
C CYS A 80 13.97 -9.94 -5.25
N GLY A 81 13.37 -10.38 -4.14
CA GLY A 81 14.01 -10.47 -2.83
C GLY A 81 14.36 -9.11 -2.23
N LYS A 82 14.82 -9.11 -0.97
CA LYS A 82 15.03 -7.89 -0.15
C LYS A 82 15.97 -6.81 -0.74
N ASP A 83 16.81 -7.17 -1.71
CA ASP A 83 17.81 -6.28 -2.31
C ASP A 83 17.40 -5.80 -3.72
N GLY A 84 16.27 -6.28 -4.25
CA GLY A 84 15.75 -5.91 -5.56
C GLY A 84 14.73 -4.77 -5.50
N GLU A 85 14.37 -4.23 -6.67
CA GLU A 85 13.27 -3.27 -6.80
C GLU A 85 11.93 -4.00 -6.64
N PRO A 86 11.13 -3.68 -5.60
CA PRO A 86 9.84 -4.33 -5.38
C PRO A 86 8.79 -3.84 -6.38
N LYS A 87 7.83 -4.70 -6.69
CA LYS A 87 6.57 -4.25 -7.31
C LYS A 87 5.70 -3.58 -6.25
N VAL A 88 4.63 -2.91 -6.68
CA VAL A 88 3.55 -2.50 -5.77
C VAL A 88 2.36 -3.41 -6.01
N SER A 89 1.79 -3.97 -4.94
CA SER A 89 0.61 -4.84 -5.02
C SER A 89 -0.42 -4.48 -3.97
N ILE A 90 -1.68 -4.78 -4.24
CA ILE A 90 -2.75 -4.80 -3.24
C ILE A 90 -3.01 -6.24 -2.82
N CYS A 91 -3.28 -6.45 -1.54
CA CYS A 91 -3.73 -7.74 -1.00
C CYS A 91 -5.15 -7.55 -0.46
N ILE A 92 -6.08 -8.42 -0.89
CA ILE A 92 -7.50 -8.35 -0.56
C ILE A 92 -7.81 -9.47 0.43
N GLN A 93 -7.96 -9.12 1.71
CA GLN A 93 -8.12 -10.13 2.79
C GLN A 93 -9.41 -10.94 2.65
N GLU A 94 -10.49 -10.32 2.16
CA GLU A 94 -11.78 -11.00 1.99
C GLU A 94 -11.80 -11.99 0.81
N ASP A 95 -10.84 -11.93 -0.11
CA ASP A 95 -10.73 -12.83 -1.26
C ASP A 95 -9.54 -13.79 -1.10
N ASP A 96 -9.48 -14.49 0.03
CA ASP A 96 -8.44 -15.47 0.38
C ASP A 96 -7.01 -14.90 0.23
N PHE A 97 -6.85 -13.63 0.64
CA PHE A 97 -5.61 -12.86 0.49
C PHE A 97 -5.13 -12.78 -0.97
N GLU A 98 -6.03 -12.63 -1.94
CA GLU A 98 -5.68 -12.41 -3.35
C GLU A 98 -4.72 -11.21 -3.46
N ILE A 99 -3.65 -11.38 -4.25
CA ILE A 99 -2.65 -10.34 -4.48
C ILE A 99 -2.65 -9.92 -5.94
N ILE A 100 -2.94 -8.64 -6.18
CA ILE A 100 -2.98 -8.03 -7.50
C ILE A 100 -1.82 -7.03 -7.63
N ILE A 101 -1.02 -7.15 -8.68
CA ILE A 101 0.05 -6.19 -8.98
C ILE A 101 -0.54 -4.90 -9.51
N LEU A 102 -0.21 -3.77 -8.86
CA LEU A 102 -0.64 -2.42 -9.24
C LEU A 102 0.39 -1.70 -10.11
N ALA A 103 1.68 -1.93 -9.88
CA ALA A 103 2.76 -1.30 -10.64
C ALA A 103 4.05 -2.13 -10.58
N SER A 104 4.94 -1.91 -11.54
CA SER A 104 6.22 -2.62 -11.63
C SER A 104 7.23 -2.14 -10.59
N ASN A 105 7.06 -0.93 -10.07
CA ASN A 105 7.87 -0.32 -9.03
C ASN A 105 7.10 0.81 -8.31
N PHE A 106 7.70 1.35 -7.24
CA PHE A 106 7.06 2.39 -6.44
C PHE A 106 6.92 3.73 -7.18
N GLU A 107 7.89 4.10 -8.02
CA GLU A 107 7.82 5.32 -8.83
C GLU A 107 6.62 5.30 -9.79
N GLU A 108 6.46 4.20 -10.54
CA GLU A 108 5.34 3.99 -11.45
C GLU A 108 4.00 4.06 -10.71
N PHE A 109 3.90 3.45 -9.52
CA PHE A 109 2.69 3.54 -8.69
C PHE A 109 2.35 4.98 -8.33
N ILE A 110 3.30 5.73 -7.77
CA ILE A 110 3.09 7.12 -7.35
C ILE A 110 2.74 8.04 -8.52
N LEU A 111 3.42 7.89 -9.67
CA LEU A 111 3.14 8.66 -10.87
C LEU A 111 1.78 8.29 -11.50
N GLY A 112 1.31 7.06 -11.28
CA GLY A 112 0.01 6.57 -11.72
C GLY A 112 -1.19 7.07 -10.89
N LEU A 113 -0.96 7.55 -9.66
CA LEU A 113 -2.03 8.07 -8.81
C LEU A 113 -2.65 9.34 -9.42
N ARG A 114 -3.98 9.44 -9.35
CA ARG A 114 -4.79 10.58 -9.81
C ARG A 114 -5.50 11.24 -8.63
N ALA A 115 -5.82 12.54 -8.76
CA ALA A 115 -6.69 13.18 -7.76
C ALA A 115 -8.12 12.67 -7.93
N SER A 116 -8.82 12.44 -6.82
CA SER A 116 -10.21 11.95 -6.85
C SER A 116 -11.16 12.86 -7.64
N GLY A 117 -10.89 14.16 -7.68
CA GLY A 117 -11.66 15.15 -8.45
C GLY A 117 -11.25 15.32 -9.92
N GLU A 118 -10.20 14.64 -10.39
CA GLU A 118 -9.79 14.62 -11.81
C GLU A 118 -10.49 13.49 -12.59
N ILE A 119 -11.42 12.78 -11.95
CA ILE A 119 -12.11 11.61 -12.48
C ILE A 119 -13.53 12.04 -12.88
N GLU A 120 -13.68 12.51 -14.13
CA GLU A 120 -14.98 12.67 -14.83
C GLU A 120 -15.36 11.39 -15.60
#